data_AF-A0A6B3CBV3-F1
#
_entry.id   AF-A0A6B3CBV3-F1
#
_cell.length_a   1.000
_cell.length_b   1.000
_cell.length_c   1.000
_cell.angle_alpha   90.00
_cell.angle_beta   90.00
_cell.angle_gamma   90.00
#
_symmetry.space_group_name_H-M   'P 1'
#
loop_
_entity.id
_entity.type
_entity.pdbx_description
1 polymer ?
#
loop_
_entity_poly.entity_id
_entity_poly.type
_entity_poly.pdbx_seq_one_letter_code
_entity_poly.pdbx_strand_id
1 'polypeptide(L)'
;MSTDLQHLLLGAAAVVVLVLLITKTKLHPFLALALSALGLGIASGIAPVRAVEAFQDGFGDTLGGSGPTIGLGTLLGGILLGSGGADRIATVFIGSRPV
;
A
#
# COMPACT_ATOMS: atom_id res chain seq x y z
N MET A 1 -26.94 -16.55 -10.42
CA MET A 1 -25.50 -16.27 -10.57
C MET A 1 -24.85 -16.58 -9.23
N SER A 2 -23.84 -17.44 -9.23
CA SER A 2 -23.20 -17.97 -8.02
C SER A 2 -22.66 -16.83 -7.15
N THR A 3 -22.81 -16.96 -5.84
CA THR A 3 -22.31 -16.04 -4.81
C THR A 3 -20.81 -15.72 -4.99
N ASP A 4 -20.06 -16.65 -5.56
CA ASP A 4 -18.64 -16.48 -5.90
C ASP A 4 -18.40 -15.35 -6.92
N LEU A 5 -19.27 -15.24 -7.93
CA LEU A 5 -19.17 -14.19 -8.93
C LEU A 5 -19.45 -12.81 -8.31
N GLN A 6 -20.38 -12.73 -7.36
CA GLN A 6 -20.69 -11.49 -6.66
C GLN A 6 -19.48 -11.01 -5.83
N HIS A 7 -18.83 -11.91 -5.08
CA HIS A 7 -17.63 -11.55 -4.31
C HIS A 7 -16.47 -11.14 -5.21
N LEU A 8 -16.26 -11.82 -6.34
CA LEU A 8 -15.25 -11.44 -7.33
C LEU A 8 -15.50 -10.03 -7.89
N LEU A 9 -16.74 -9.73 -8.26
CA LEU A 9 -17.12 -8.41 -8.78
C LEU A 9 -16.95 -7.31 -7.73
N LEU A 10 -17.33 -7.58 -6.47
CA LEU A 10 -17.11 -6.66 -5.35
C LEU A 10 -15.62 -6.41 -5.11
N GLY A 11 -14.79 -7.46 -5.14
CA GLY A 11 -13.34 -7.35 -5.01
C GLY A 11 -12.73 -6.53 -6.13
N ALA A 12 -13.12 -6.79 -7.38
CA ALA A 12 -12.67 -6.00 -8.53
C ALA A 12 -13.08 -4.52 -8.40
N ALA A 13 -14.32 -4.25 -7.98
CA ALA A 13 -14.79 -2.90 -7.71
C ALA A 13 -13.99 -2.21 -6.60
N ALA A 14 -13.64 -2.92 -5.52
CA ALA A 14 -12.82 -2.38 -4.43
C ALA A 14 -11.41 -1.99 -4.90
N VAL A 15 -10.79 -2.78 -5.78
CA VAL A 15 -9.50 -2.42 -6.39
C VAL A 15 -9.62 -1.16 -7.25
N VAL A 16 -10.68 -1.04 -8.06
CA VAL A 16 -10.94 0.16 -8.85
C VAL A 16 -11.12 1.38 -7.93
N VAL A 17 -11.90 1.24 -6.86
CA VAL A 17 -12.10 2.30 -5.85
C VAL A 17 -10.77 2.70 -5.23
N LEU A 18 -9.93 1.74 -4.81
CA LEU A 18 -8.60 2.00 -4.25
C LEU A 18 -7.73 2.82 -5.20
N VAL A 19 -7.62 2.38 -6.46
CA VAL A 19 -6.81 3.07 -7.47
C VAL A 19 -7.34 4.47 -7.73
N LEU A 20 -8.67 4.66 -7.81
CA LEU A 20 -9.27 5.98 -7.97
C LEU A 20 -9.01 6.88 -6.75
N LEU A 21 -9.06 6.33 -5.53
CA LEU A 21 -8.81 7.10 -4.31
C LEU A 21 -7.37 7.61 -4.23
N ILE A 22 -6.41 6.80 -4.68
CA ILE A 22 -5.00 7.19 -4.72
C ILE A 22 -4.77 8.20 -5.87
N THR A 23 -5.26 7.91 -7.06
CA THR A 23 -4.93 8.67 -8.28
C THR A 23 -5.70 9.98 -8.43
N LYS A 24 -7.01 10.00 -8.09
CA LYS A 24 -7.89 11.16 -8.29
C LYS A 24 -8.00 12.01 -7.04
N THR A 25 -8.31 11.40 -5.89
CA THR A 25 -8.47 12.14 -4.62
C THR A 25 -7.15 12.42 -3.92
N LYS A 26 -6.01 11.92 -4.44
CA LYS A 26 -4.65 12.12 -3.88
C LYS A 26 -4.56 11.73 -2.40
N LEU A 27 -5.35 10.74 -2.02
CA LEU A 27 -5.44 10.28 -0.64
C LEU A 27 -4.21 9.39 -0.35
N HIS A 28 -3.62 9.51 0.85
CA HIS A 28 -2.43 8.74 1.21
C HIS A 28 -2.67 7.23 1.00
N PRO A 29 -1.76 6.48 0.34
CA PRO A 29 -2.03 5.09 -0.08
C PRO A 29 -2.53 4.18 1.05
N PHE A 30 -1.98 4.32 2.26
CA PHE A 30 -2.43 3.56 3.42
C PHE A 30 -3.90 3.82 3.78
N LEU A 31 -4.32 5.09 3.84
CA LEU A 31 -5.69 5.44 4.19
C LEU A 31 -6.65 5.04 3.07
N ALA A 32 -6.20 5.10 1.81
CA ALA A 32 -6.99 4.65 0.67
C ALA A 32 -7.24 3.14 0.72
N LEU A 33 -6.20 2.38 1.06
CA LEU A 33 -6.24 0.94 1.25
C LEU A 33 -7.15 0.56 2.41
N ALA A 34 -7.06 1.25 3.55
CA ALA A 34 -7.93 1.01 4.70
C ALA A 34 -9.41 1.24 4.36
N LEU A 35 -9.74 2.38 3.74
CA LEU A 35 -11.13 2.69 3.36
C LEU A 35 -11.69 1.69 2.35
N SER A 36 -10.89 1.30 1.36
CA SER A 36 -11.33 0.35 0.32
C SER A 36 -11.51 -1.06 0.87
N ALA A 37 -10.61 -1.52 1.75
CA ALA A 37 -10.69 -2.83 2.37
C ALA A 37 -11.85 -2.93 3.38
N LEU A 38 -12.04 -1.91 4.22
CA LEU A 38 -13.17 -1.85 5.15
C LEU A 38 -14.50 -1.72 4.40
N GLY A 39 -14.53 -0.91 3.33
CA GLY A 39 -15.69 -0.78 2.45
C GLY A 39 -16.06 -2.10 1.78
N LEU A 40 -15.08 -2.85 1.28
CA LEU A 40 -15.29 -4.20 0.73
C LEU A 40 -15.83 -5.17 1.78
N GLY A 41 -15.28 -5.16 2.99
CA GLY A 41 -15.74 -6.00 4.08
C GLY A 41 -17.22 -5.75 4.38
N ILE A 42 -17.59 -4.49 4.62
CA ILE A 42 -18.98 -4.12 4.91
C ILE A 42 -19.90 -4.48 3.73
N ALA A 43 -19.47 -4.22 2.48
CA ALA A 43 -20.22 -4.56 1.28
C ALA A 43 -20.39 -6.07 1.06
N SER A 44 -19.49 -6.89 1.62
CA SER A 44 -19.56 -8.34 1.61
C SER A 44 -20.43 -8.92 2.75
N GLY A 45 -21.01 -8.07 3.60
CA GLY A 45 -21.95 -8.47 4.65
C GLY A 45 -21.30 -8.94 5.95
N ILE A 46 -19.99 -8.74 6.15
CA ILE A 46 -19.34 -9.00 7.44
C ILE A 46 -19.57 -7.86 8.44
N ALA A 47 -19.70 -8.22 9.72
CA ALA A 47 -19.87 -7.25 10.79
C ALA A 47 -18.70 -6.25 10.83
N PRO A 48 -18.93 -4.94 11.08
CA PRO A 48 -17.87 -3.93 11.01
C PRO A 48 -16.64 -4.24 11.87
N VAL A 49 -16.84 -4.78 13.07
CA VAL A 49 -15.75 -5.20 13.97
C VAL A 49 -14.89 -6.29 13.31
N ARG A 50 -15.53 -7.31 12.72
CA ARG A 50 -14.82 -8.39 12.03
C ARG A 50 -14.13 -7.93 10.75
N ALA A 51 -14.66 -6.91 10.08
CA ALA A 51 -14.00 -6.31 8.92
C ALA A 51 -12.70 -5.60 9.32
N VAL A 52 -12.69 -4.94 10.48
CA VAL A 52 -11.47 -4.32 11.04
C VAL A 52 -10.46 -5.38 11.46
N GLU A 53 -10.89 -6.46 12.11
CA GLU A 53 -10.01 -7.59 12.47
C GLU A 53 -9.39 -8.22 11.22
N ALA A 54 -10.21 -8.57 10.21
CA ALA A 54 -9.72 -9.15 8.96
C ALA A 54 -8.76 -8.22 8.21
N PHE A 55 -9.01 -6.91 8.25
CA PHE A 55 -8.09 -5.91 7.72
C PHE A 55 -6.74 -5.93 8.46
N GLN A 56 -6.77 -5.93 9.79
CA GLN A 56 -5.56 -5.95 10.62
C GLN A 56 -4.76 -7.23 10.41
N ASP A 57 -5.43 -8.38 10.34
CA ASP A 57 -4.79 -9.68 10.10
C ASP A 57 -4.12 -9.71 8.73
N GLY A 58 -4.84 -9.36 7.66
CA GLY A 58 -4.28 -9.37 6.30
C GLY A 58 -3.17 -8.35 6.08
N PHE A 59 -3.34 -7.13 6.62
CA PHE A 59 -2.30 -6.11 6.59
C PHE A 59 -1.08 -6.52 7.42
N GLY A 60 -1.32 -7.08 8.61
CA GLY A 60 -0.29 -7.57 9.54
C GLY A 60 0.52 -8.73 8.98
N ASP A 61 -0.11 -9.69 8.33
CA ASP A 61 0.58 -10.82 7.66
C ASP A 61 1.49 -10.30 6.51
N THR A 62 0.96 -9.40 5.69
CA THR A 62 1.72 -8.77 4.61
C THR A 62 2.92 -7.96 5.14
N LEU A 63 2.71 -7.18 6.21
CA LEU A 63 3.78 -6.45 6.89
C LEU A 63 4.73 -7.38 7.66
N GLY A 64 4.28 -8.52 8.15
CA GLY A 64 5.14 -9.51 8.80
C GLY A 64 6.17 -10.06 7.80
N GLY A 65 5.72 -10.39 6.58
CA GLY A 65 6.59 -10.89 5.52
C GLY A 65 7.51 -9.84 4.89
N SER A 66 7.00 -8.63 4.64
CA SER A 66 7.74 -7.58 3.91
C SER A 66 8.30 -6.46 4.79
N GLY A 67 7.78 -6.29 6.01
CA GLY A 67 8.09 -5.19 6.92
C GLY A 67 9.56 -5.12 7.34
N PRO A 68 10.25 -6.23 7.69
CA PRO A 68 11.67 -6.19 7.99
C PRO A 68 12.51 -5.67 6.83
N THR A 69 12.21 -6.11 5.60
CA THR A 69 12.92 -5.68 4.38
C THR A 69 12.65 -4.21 4.07
N ILE A 70 11.40 -3.76 4.23
CA ILE A 70 11.02 -2.36 4.07
C ILE A 70 11.74 -1.50 5.14
N GLY A 71 11.69 -1.90 6.41
CA GLY A 71 12.28 -1.15 7.52
C GLY A 71 13.81 -1.08 7.47
N LEU A 72 14.49 -2.19 7.18
CA LEU A 72 15.94 -2.17 6.96
C LEU A 72 16.30 -1.32 5.73
N GLY A 73 15.49 -1.40 4.66
CA GLY A 73 15.64 -0.56 3.48
C GLY A 73 15.52 0.94 3.78
N THR A 74 14.56 1.34 4.61
CA THR A 74 14.40 2.75 4.99
C THR A 74 15.53 3.24 5.91
N LEU A 75 16.01 2.40 6.84
CA LEU A 75 17.17 2.70 7.68
C LEU A 75 18.44 2.88 6.84
N LEU A 76 18.74 1.95 5.93
CA LEU A 76 19.87 2.05 5.01
C LEU A 76 19.73 3.27 4.09
N GLY A 77 18.53 3.52 3.57
CA GLY A 77 18.23 4.71 2.77
C GLY A 77 18.52 6.00 3.53
N GLY A 78 18.14 6.08 4.80
CA GLY A 78 18.45 7.23 5.67
C GLY A 78 19.95 7.46 5.86
N ILE A 79 20.73 6.38 6.07
CA ILE A 79 22.19 6.48 6.18
C ILE A 79 22.81 6.94 4.86
N LEU A 80 22.32 6.45 3.72
CA LEU A 80 22.79 6.86 2.38
C LEU A 80 22.51 8.33 2.08
N LEU A 81 21.34 8.82 2.49
CA LEU A 81 20.98 10.24 2.36
C LEU A 81 21.82 11.12 3.29
N GLY A 82 21.98 10.73 4.56
CA GLY A 82 22.75 11.50 5.53
C GLY A 82 24.26 11.52 5.28
N SER A 83 24.80 10.52 4.59
CA SER A 83 26.23 10.43 4.23
C SER A 83 26.58 11.06 2.87
N GLY A 84 25.59 11.51 2.10
CA GLY A 84 25.80 11.94 0.70
C GLY A 84 26.15 10.79 -0.26
N GLY A 85 26.04 9.54 0.19
CA GLY A 85 26.27 8.36 -0.64
C GLY A 85 25.26 8.26 -1.79
N ALA A 86 23.99 8.62 -1.53
CA ALA A 86 22.95 8.68 -2.56
C ALA A 86 23.29 9.69 -3.67
N ASP A 87 23.75 10.90 -3.30
CA ASP A 87 24.16 11.93 -4.26
C ASP A 87 25.38 11.50 -5.10
N ARG A 88 26.34 10.81 -4.47
CA ARG A 88 27.50 10.28 -5.17
C ARG A 88 27.13 9.23 -6.20
N ILE A 89 26.21 8.32 -5.85
CA ILE A 89 25.68 7.31 -6.77
C ILE A 89 24.96 8.00 -7.94
N ALA A 90 24.06 8.95 -7.66
CA ALA A 90 23.33 9.69 -8.70
C ALA A 90 24.27 10.43 -9.66
N THR A 91 25.29 11.10 -9.12
CA THR A 91 26.29 11.85 -9.90
C THR A 91 27.10 10.95 -10.84
N VAL A 92 27.46 9.74 -10.40
CA VAL A 92 28.18 8.77 -11.25
C VAL A 92 27.29 8.25 -12.38
N PHE A 93 26.00 8.01 -12.11
CA PHE A 93 25.07 7.46 -13.11
C PHE A 93 24.58 8.47 -14.15
N ILE A 94 24.23 9.69 -13.72
CA ILE A 94 23.63 10.72 -14.59
C ILE A 94 24.70 11.67 -15.16
N GLY A 95 25.88 11.71 -14.52
CA GLY A 95 26.92 12.70 -14.78
C GLY A 95 26.53 14.05 -14.18
N SER A 96 27.52 14.85 -13.79
CA SER A 96 27.36 16.18 -13.18
C SER A 96 26.80 17.23 -14.14
N ARG A 97 25.70 16.94 -14.85
CA ARG A 97 24.98 17.95 -15.62
C ARG A 97 24.29 18.86 -14.60
N PRO A 98 24.68 20.14 -14.50
CA PRO A 98 23.91 21.09 -13.72
C PRO A 98 22.52 21.19 -14.38
N VAL A 99 21.49 20.82 -13.62
CA VAL A 99 20.11 21.26 -13.88
C VAL A 99 19.90 22.58 -13.18
#